data_AF-A0A8T4TRI8-F1
#
_entry.id   AF-A0A8T4TRI8-F1
#
_cell.length_a   1.000
_cell.length_b   1.000
_cell.length_c   1.000
_cell.angle_alpha   90.00
_cell.angle_beta   90.00
_cell.angle_gamma   90.00
#
_symmetry.space_group_name_H-M   'P 1'
#
loop_
_entity.id
_entity.type
_entity.pdbx_description
1 polymer ?
#
loop_
_entity_poly.entity_id
_entity_poly.type
_entity_poly.pdbx_seq_one_letter_code
_entity_poly.pdbx_strand_id
1 'polypeptide(L)'
;QMEYNWAFVIIAGAVILGFFVTLTVRYIDIQNLKENAIIASDIYNNLFNLQKSVYATQLNLSLTLVTKLDFSCNQLMVGNFIPAGLEKEFIFSPREMQTDKISIFVQPWKYPFKIGNLFYISSNQKKYYILYDSNSADFVSKLELPKNFNIQKTNSMPKKDENTRIISFSSSQNGDVKFIDGNENVMINGIKSPIFGMPLLYGAMFSENYPCMLDKLLKRFSMMIDIYKGKADYLFMLNTNCDYSQIKFTLSNLKSKIESKNYNEIKNYVKILDEQNNNLLSINCQPLY
;
A
#
# COMPACT_ATOMS: atom_id res chain seq x y z
N GLN A 1 42.60 -16.54 58.91
CA GLN A 1 42.21 -17.47 57.82
C GLN A 1 40.72 -17.42 57.47
N MET A 2 39.79 -17.17 58.39
CA MET A 2 38.36 -17.06 58.05
C MET A 2 37.98 -15.82 57.21
N GLU A 3 38.74 -14.73 57.29
CA GLU A 3 38.43 -13.48 56.55
C GLU A 3 38.59 -13.61 55.03
N TYR A 4 39.46 -14.50 54.53
CA TYR A 4 39.71 -14.68 53.10
C TYR A 4 38.59 -15.43 52.37
N ASN A 5 37.85 -16.29 53.07
CA ASN A 5 36.79 -17.10 52.46
C ASN A 5 35.57 -16.26 52.08
N TRP A 6 35.25 -15.21 52.84
CA TRP A 6 34.11 -14.34 52.56
C TRP A 6 34.29 -13.51 51.29
N ALA A 7 35.50 -13.01 51.03
CA ALA A 7 35.80 -12.29 49.80
C ALA A 7 35.59 -13.18 48.56
N PHE A 8 36.02 -14.44 48.63
CA PHE A 8 35.82 -15.39 47.53
C PHE A 8 34.33 -15.69 47.26
N VAL A 9 33.53 -15.88 48.32
CA VAL A 9 32.08 -16.11 48.19
C VAL A 9 31.37 -14.92 47.56
N ILE A 10 31.72 -13.69 47.94
CA ILE A 10 31.13 -12.46 47.36
C ILE A 10 31.49 -12.34 45.88
N ILE A 11 32.75 -12.58 45.52
CA ILE A 11 33.21 -12.52 44.12
C ILE A 11 32.49 -13.59 43.28
N ALA A 12 32.43 -14.84 43.76
CA ALA A 12 31.73 -15.91 43.06
C ALA A 12 30.23 -15.60 42.90
N GLY A 13 29.58 -15.08 43.95
CA GLY A 13 28.19 -14.64 43.89
C GLY A 13 27.95 -13.54 42.87
N ALA A 14 28.82 -12.53 42.83
CA ALA A 14 28.74 -11.45 41.85
C ALA A 14 28.90 -11.94 40.40
N VAL A 15 29.83 -12.87 40.15
CA VAL A 15 30.04 -13.48 38.82
C VAL A 15 28.81 -14.28 38.39
N ILE A 16 28.26 -15.12 39.26
CA ILE A 16 27.07 -15.93 38.99
C ILE A 16 25.86 -15.02 38.73
N LEU A 17 25.66 -14.00 39.55
CA LEU A 17 24.59 -13.02 39.36
C LEU A 17 24.72 -12.29 38.03
N GLY A 18 25.92 -11.81 37.69
CA GLY A 18 26.19 -11.14 36.41
C GLY A 18 25.91 -12.04 35.20
N PHE A 19 26.23 -13.33 35.30
CA PHE A 19 25.89 -14.33 34.29
C PHE A 19 24.37 -14.44 34.09
N PHE A 20 23.59 -14.60 35.17
CA PHE A 20 22.13 -14.70 35.07
C PHE A 20 21.46 -13.43 34.57
N VAL A 21 21.95 -12.25 34.94
CA VAL A 21 21.47 -10.98 34.40
C VAL A 21 21.67 -10.93 32.88
N THR A 22 22.88 -11.26 32.42
CA THR A 22 23.19 -11.29 30.98
C THR A 22 22.35 -12.30 30.23
N LEU A 23 22.17 -13.51 30.80
CA LEU A 23 21.33 -14.55 30.23
C LEU A 23 19.87 -14.11 30.14
N THR A 24 19.35 -13.46 31.18
CA THR A 24 17.96 -12.96 31.23
C THR A 24 17.72 -11.91 30.16
N VAL A 25 18.63 -10.93 30.01
CA VAL A 25 18.52 -9.90 28.96
C VAL A 25 18.51 -10.54 27.57
N ARG A 26 19.45 -11.46 27.30
CA ARG A 26 19.49 -12.19 26.02
C ARG A 26 18.25 -13.04 25.77
N TYR A 27 17.71 -13.68 26.82
CA TYR A 27 16.50 -14.47 26.72
C TYR A 27 15.30 -13.60 26.33
N ILE A 28 15.15 -12.42 26.94
CA ILE A 28 14.10 -11.45 26.59
C ILE A 28 14.22 -11.01 25.13
N ASP A 29 15.43 -10.68 24.66
CA ASP A 29 15.65 -10.28 23.26
C ASP A 29 15.28 -11.38 22.27
N ILE A 30 15.63 -12.64 22.56
CA ILE A 30 15.28 -13.80 21.74
C ILE A 30 13.76 -14.02 21.71
N GLN A 31 13.08 -13.88 22.85
CA GLN A 31 11.61 -14.00 22.90
C GLN A 31 10.94 -12.89 22.08
N ASN A 32 11.40 -11.64 22.22
CA ASN A 32 10.89 -10.52 21.43
C ASN A 32 11.12 -10.73 19.92
N LEU A 33 12.29 -11.24 19.52
CA LEU A 33 12.58 -11.55 18.12
C LEU A 33 11.66 -12.66 17.60
N LYS A 34 11.47 -13.73 18.38
CA LYS A 34 10.59 -14.84 18.02
C LYS A 34 9.14 -14.36 17.86
N GLU A 35 8.65 -13.52 18.76
CA GLU A 35 7.28 -13.03 18.72
C GLU A 35 7.05 -12.08 17.54
N ASN A 36 7.99 -11.16 17.28
CA ASN A 36 7.96 -10.32 16.09
C ASN A 36 7.96 -11.15 14.79
N ALA A 37 8.71 -12.25 14.75
CA ALA A 37 8.72 -13.15 13.59
C ALA A 37 7.38 -13.88 13.39
N ILE A 38 6.71 -14.29 14.47
CA ILE A 38 5.37 -14.89 14.42
C ILE A 38 4.37 -13.87 13.90
N ILE A 39 4.35 -12.65 14.45
CA ILE A 39 3.47 -11.56 14.01
C ILE A 39 3.72 -11.23 12.53
N ALA A 40 4.98 -11.13 12.12
CA ALA A 40 5.34 -10.87 10.73
C ALA A 40 4.87 -11.98 9.78
N SER A 41 4.97 -13.24 10.21
CA SER A 41 4.44 -14.39 9.46
C SER A 41 2.93 -14.35 9.35
N ASP A 42 2.22 -14.02 10.43
CA ASP A 42 0.76 -13.89 10.43
C ASP A 42 0.30 -12.77 9.49
N ILE A 43 0.95 -11.60 9.54
CA ILE A 43 0.68 -10.50 8.61
C ILE A 43 0.91 -10.97 7.17
N TYR A 44 2.06 -11.60 6.89
CA TYR A 44 2.39 -12.11 5.55
C TYR A 44 1.34 -13.10 5.04
N ASN A 45 0.98 -14.11 5.84
CA ASN A 45 0.02 -15.14 5.45
C ASN A 45 -1.37 -14.54 5.17
N ASN A 46 -1.81 -13.59 5.99
CA ASN A 46 -3.07 -12.89 5.77
C ASN A 46 -3.04 -12.03 4.49
N LEU A 47 -1.96 -11.27 4.26
CA LEU A 47 -1.80 -10.48 3.03
C LEU A 47 -1.76 -11.38 1.79
N PHE A 48 -1.02 -12.48 1.84
CA PHE A 48 -0.93 -13.47 0.75
C PHE A 48 -2.30 -14.09 0.42
N ASN A 49 -3.11 -14.40 1.44
CA ASN A 49 -4.46 -14.90 1.23
C ASN A 49 -5.37 -13.84 0.58
N LEU A 50 -5.27 -12.58 1.03
CA LEU A 50 -6.04 -11.48 0.46
C LEU A 50 -5.58 -11.09 -0.97
N GLN A 51 -4.33 -11.34 -1.33
CA GLN A 51 -3.81 -11.12 -2.68
C GLN A 51 -4.57 -11.90 -3.76
N LYS A 52 -5.15 -13.03 -3.39
CA LYS A 52 -5.97 -13.86 -4.30
C LYS A 52 -7.36 -13.28 -4.54
N SER A 53 -7.77 -12.27 -3.76
CA SER A 53 -9.08 -11.65 -3.91
C SER A 53 -9.22 -10.95 -5.26
N VAL A 54 -10.40 -11.15 -5.86
CA VAL A 54 -10.83 -10.49 -7.11
C VAL A 54 -11.61 -9.22 -6.81
N TYR A 55 -12.13 -9.07 -5.59
CA TYR A 55 -12.99 -7.97 -5.17
C TYR A 55 -12.33 -7.17 -4.05
N ALA A 56 -12.89 -6.00 -3.76
CA ALA A 56 -12.49 -5.26 -2.57
C ALA A 56 -12.81 -6.10 -1.32
N THR A 57 -11.88 -6.20 -0.38
CA THR A 57 -12.01 -7.03 0.83
C THR A 57 -11.38 -6.33 2.01
N GLN A 58 -11.93 -6.53 3.20
CA GLN A 58 -11.43 -5.96 4.45
C GLN A 58 -11.18 -7.07 5.46
N LEU A 59 -10.14 -6.88 6.29
CA LEU A 59 -9.75 -7.80 7.35
C LEU A 59 -9.30 -6.98 8.56
N ASN A 60 -9.69 -7.41 9.76
CA ASN A 60 -9.12 -6.90 10.99
C ASN A 60 -8.26 -8.00 11.58
N LEU A 61 -6.98 -7.71 11.82
CA LEU A 61 -6.04 -8.63 12.42
C LEU A 61 -5.68 -8.14 13.81
N SER A 62 -5.87 -9.01 14.80
CA SER A 62 -5.37 -8.77 16.16
C SER A 62 -4.00 -9.42 16.28
N LEU A 63 -3.03 -8.66 16.77
CA LEU A 63 -1.66 -9.10 17.03
C LEU A 63 -1.58 -9.59 18.48
N THR A 64 -0.63 -10.49 18.79
CA THR A 64 -0.47 -11.02 20.15
C THR A 64 -0.02 -9.96 21.15
N LEU A 65 0.71 -8.94 20.68
CA LEU A 65 1.23 -7.84 21.49
C LEU A 65 1.20 -6.50 20.72
N VAL A 66 1.34 -5.41 21.47
CA VAL A 66 1.49 -4.06 20.91
C VAL A 66 2.84 -3.93 20.20
N THR A 67 2.83 -4.02 18.88
CA THR A 67 4.05 -4.09 18.06
C THR A 67 4.27 -2.81 17.28
N LYS A 68 5.54 -2.38 17.18
CA LYS A 68 5.93 -1.31 16.27
C LYS A 68 5.98 -1.86 14.84
N LEU A 69 5.22 -1.27 13.95
CA LEU A 69 5.25 -1.55 12.51
C LEU A 69 5.83 -0.33 11.80
N ASP A 70 6.90 -0.54 11.04
CA ASP A 70 7.54 0.49 10.21
C ASP A 70 7.37 0.10 8.73
N PHE A 71 6.77 0.98 7.97
CA PHE A 71 6.47 0.82 6.57
C PHE A 71 7.36 1.75 5.76
N SER A 72 8.29 1.14 5.04
CA SER A 72 9.05 1.81 3.99
C SER A 72 8.46 1.45 2.62
N CYS A 73 8.96 2.10 1.57
CA CYS A 73 8.52 1.82 0.21
C CYS A 73 8.75 0.37 -0.24
N ASN A 74 9.79 -0.28 0.29
CA ASN A 74 10.21 -1.61 -0.14
C ASN A 74 10.05 -2.68 0.93
N GLN A 75 9.83 -2.30 2.19
CA GLN A 75 9.80 -3.26 3.29
C GLN A 75 8.78 -2.87 4.35
N LEU A 76 8.19 -3.88 4.96
CA LEU A 76 7.56 -3.80 6.28
C LEU A 76 8.60 -4.28 7.29
N MET A 77 8.75 -3.57 8.40
CA MET A 77 9.47 -4.04 9.57
C MET A 77 8.48 -4.21 10.73
N VAL A 78 8.54 -5.37 11.38
CA VAL A 78 7.74 -5.73 12.56
C VAL A 78 8.70 -5.80 13.74
N GLY A 79 8.70 -4.77 14.59
CA GLY A 79 9.75 -4.57 15.57
C GLY A 79 11.12 -4.46 14.88
N ASN A 80 12.00 -5.41 15.17
CA ASN A 80 13.34 -5.51 14.54
C ASN A 80 13.41 -6.59 13.44
N PHE A 81 12.27 -7.11 13.00
CA PHE A 81 12.18 -8.22 12.05
C PHE A 81 11.65 -7.76 10.69
N ILE A 82 12.23 -8.25 9.60
CA ILE A 82 11.80 -7.95 8.22
C ILE A 82 11.19 -9.22 7.63
N PRO A 83 9.87 -9.33 7.47
CA PRO A 83 9.25 -10.43 6.74
C PRO A 83 9.74 -10.49 5.29
N ALA A 84 10.20 -11.66 4.87
CA ALA A 84 10.53 -11.94 3.48
C ALA A 84 9.26 -11.93 2.61
N GLY A 85 9.40 -11.47 1.36
CA GLY A 85 8.37 -11.66 0.33
C GLY A 85 7.28 -10.60 0.26
N LEU A 86 7.26 -9.61 1.17
CA LEU A 86 6.41 -8.42 1.04
C LEU A 86 7.01 -7.37 0.11
N GLU A 87 8.25 -7.55 -0.37
CA GLU A 87 8.90 -6.56 -1.26
C GLU A 87 8.16 -6.38 -2.59
N LYS A 88 7.25 -7.30 -2.96
CA LYS A 88 6.48 -7.24 -4.20
C LYS A 88 5.09 -6.64 -4.02
N GLU A 89 4.62 -6.51 -2.78
CA GLU A 89 3.27 -6.00 -2.51
C GLU A 89 3.21 -4.48 -2.54
N PHE A 90 2.01 -3.96 -2.81
CA PHE A 90 1.75 -2.51 -2.89
C PHE A 90 1.02 -2.06 -1.63
N ILE A 91 1.81 -1.74 -0.59
CA ILE A 91 1.29 -1.40 0.73
C ILE A 91 1.24 0.13 0.89
N PHE A 92 0.04 0.63 1.21
CA PHE A 92 -0.26 2.01 1.49
C PHE A 92 -0.63 2.14 2.97
N SER A 93 0.21 2.82 3.73
CA SER A 93 0.06 2.91 5.19
C SER A 93 0.74 4.17 5.74
N PRO A 94 0.41 4.57 6.98
CA PRO A 94 1.29 5.43 7.77
C PRO A 94 2.71 4.85 7.81
N ARG A 95 3.72 5.72 7.88
CA ARG A 95 5.11 5.28 7.92
C ARG A 95 5.41 4.44 9.16
N GLU A 96 4.90 4.84 10.32
CA GLU A 96 5.08 4.09 11.56
C GLU A 96 3.76 4.00 12.31
N MET A 97 3.52 2.87 12.97
CA MET A 97 2.41 2.70 13.91
C MET A 97 2.80 1.72 15.02
N GLN A 98 2.29 1.93 16.23
CA GLN A 98 2.44 1.00 17.34
C GLN A 98 1.06 0.53 17.76
N THR A 99 0.75 -0.76 17.55
CA THR A 99 -0.60 -1.26 17.75
C THR A 99 -0.61 -2.78 17.98
N ASP A 100 -1.65 -3.26 18.65
CA ASP A 100 -2.04 -4.66 18.74
C ASP A 100 -3.15 -5.02 17.75
N LYS A 101 -3.65 -4.06 16.95
CA LYS A 101 -4.75 -4.28 16.01
C LYS A 101 -4.55 -3.50 14.72
N ILE A 102 -4.50 -4.23 13.61
CA ILE A 102 -4.43 -3.63 12.27
C ILE A 102 -5.72 -3.87 11.49
N SER A 103 -6.15 -2.83 10.80
CA SER A 103 -7.21 -2.87 9.81
C SER A 103 -6.57 -2.90 8.43
N ILE A 104 -6.89 -3.92 7.66
CA ILE A 104 -6.43 -4.11 6.28
C ILE A 104 -7.64 -3.93 5.37
N PHE A 105 -7.46 -3.13 4.33
CA PHE A 105 -8.37 -3.05 3.19
C PHE A 105 -7.58 -3.41 1.94
N VAL A 106 -8.17 -4.18 1.04
CA VAL A 106 -7.51 -4.62 -0.19
C VAL A 106 -8.41 -4.30 -1.35
N GLN A 107 -7.85 -3.70 -2.40
CA GLN A 107 -8.58 -3.41 -3.62
C GLN A 107 -7.75 -3.78 -4.86
N PRO A 108 -8.33 -4.53 -5.82
CA PRO A 108 -7.68 -4.75 -7.10
C PRO A 108 -7.56 -3.42 -7.87
N TRP A 109 -6.38 -3.16 -8.41
CA TRP A 109 -6.16 -2.04 -9.32
C TRP A 109 -6.16 -2.52 -10.77
N LYS A 110 -7.10 -1.97 -11.54
CA LYS A 110 -7.28 -2.20 -12.96
C LYS A 110 -7.11 -0.88 -13.68
N TYR A 111 -6.15 -0.81 -14.61
CA TYR A 111 -5.88 0.42 -15.36
C TYR A 111 -5.10 0.16 -16.66
N PRO A 112 -5.72 -0.29 -17.77
CA PRO A 112 -7.13 -0.70 -17.88
C PRO A 112 -7.35 -2.15 -17.43
N PHE A 113 -6.35 -3.01 -17.60
CA PHE A 113 -6.36 -4.38 -17.10
C PHE A 113 -5.83 -4.48 -15.65
N LYS A 114 -6.03 -5.64 -15.00
CA LYS A 114 -5.54 -5.89 -13.63
C LYS A 114 -4.01 -5.85 -13.58
N ILE A 115 -3.46 -4.94 -12.77
CA ILE A 115 -2.01 -4.78 -12.56
C ILE A 115 -1.58 -5.48 -11.26
N GLY A 116 -2.39 -5.35 -10.21
CA GLY A 116 -2.11 -5.93 -8.90
C GLY A 116 -3.20 -5.59 -7.89
N ASN A 117 -3.04 -6.06 -6.66
CA ASN A 117 -3.88 -5.67 -5.54
C ASN A 117 -3.14 -4.63 -4.69
N LEU A 118 -3.86 -3.59 -4.28
CA LEU A 118 -3.34 -2.55 -3.39
C LEU A 118 -3.83 -2.85 -1.98
N PHE A 119 -2.91 -2.84 -1.02
CA PHE A 119 -3.18 -3.07 0.39
C PHE A 119 -3.13 -1.75 1.11
N TYR A 120 -4.19 -1.40 1.82
CA TYR A 120 -4.24 -0.24 2.71
C TYR A 120 -4.21 -0.77 4.14
N ILE A 121 -3.25 -0.31 4.93
CA ILE A 121 -3.07 -0.79 6.31
C ILE A 121 -3.13 0.41 7.25
N SER A 122 -3.93 0.28 8.30
CA SER A 122 -4.09 1.29 9.33
C SER A 122 -4.24 0.64 10.71
N SER A 123 -4.04 1.43 11.77
CA SER A 123 -4.37 1.03 13.14
C SER A 123 -5.74 1.58 13.53
N ASN A 124 -6.38 0.94 14.51
CA ASN A 124 -7.62 1.44 15.12
C ASN A 124 -7.46 2.80 15.85
N GLN A 125 -6.22 3.15 16.23
CA GLN A 125 -5.88 4.39 16.90
C GLN A 125 -5.77 5.58 15.93
N LYS A 126 -5.42 5.32 14.66
CA LYS A 126 -5.27 6.38 13.66
C LYS A 126 -6.65 6.88 13.21
N LYS A 127 -6.87 8.18 13.29
CA LYS A 127 -8.10 8.85 12.85
C LYS A 127 -7.86 9.54 11.51
N TYR A 128 -8.76 9.35 10.57
CA TYR A 128 -8.73 10.01 9.28
C TYR A 128 -9.90 10.98 9.17
N TYR A 129 -9.61 12.24 8.89
CA TYR A 129 -10.64 13.23 8.63
C TYR A 129 -10.63 13.59 7.15
N ILE A 130 -11.74 13.33 6.47
CA ILE A 130 -11.97 13.78 5.11
C ILE A 130 -12.61 15.15 5.18
N LEU A 131 -11.81 16.16 4.88
CA LEU A 131 -12.18 17.56 4.86
C LEU A 131 -12.70 17.93 3.46
N TYR A 132 -13.92 18.43 3.39
CA TYR A 132 -14.58 18.77 2.12
C TYR A 132 -15.26 20.14 2.19
N ASP A 133 -15.51 20.72 1.02
CA ASP A 133 -16.27 21.96 0.84
C ASP A 133 -17.54 21.69 0.00
N SER A 134 -18.32 22.72 -0.29
CA SER A 134 -19.53 22.60 -1.12
C SER A 134 -19.24 22.02 -2.51
N ASN A 135 -18.06 22.31 -3.07
CA ASN A 135 -17.68 21.90 -4.41
C ASN A 135 -17.30 20.41 -4.48
N SER A 136 -16.77 19.87 -3.38
CA SER A 136 -16.33 18.47 -3.26
C SER A 136 -17.31 17.57 -2.52
N ALA A 137 -18.39 18.11 -1.96
CA ALA A 137 -19.35 17.37 -1.14
C ALA A 137 -19.98 16.17 -1.87
N ASP A 138 -20.46 16.35 -3.11
CA ASP A 138 -21.06 15.27 -3.90
C ASP A 138 -20.06 14.13 -4.15
N PHE A 139 -18.84 14.47 -4.57
CA PHE A 139 -17.77 13.50 -4.77
C PHE A 139 -17.44 12.73 -3.48
N VAL A 140 -17.23 13.45 -2.37
CA VAL A 140 -16.89 12.86 -1.06
C VAL A 140 -18.02 11.98 -0.53
N SER A 141 -19.28 12.33 -0.79
CA SER A 141 -20.44 11.53 -0.39
C SER A 141 -20.45 10.14 -1.06
N LYS A 142 -20.04 10.08 -2.33
CA LYS A 142 -19.99 8.87 -3.17
C LYS A 142 -18.77 7.98 -2.91
N LEU A 143 -17.81 8.42 -2.10
CA LEU A 143 -16.65 7.61 -1.75
C LEU A 143 -17.05 6.36 -0.94
N GLU A 144 -16.76 5.19 -1.49
CA GLU A 144 -16.87 3.88 -0.82
C GLU A 144 -15.66 3.63 0.08
N LEU A 145 -15.70 4.16 1.31
CA LEU A 145 -14.58 4.10 2.24
C LEU A 145 -14.57 2.78 3.04
N PRO A 146 -13.38 2.26 3.40
CA PRO A 146 -13.27 1.06 4.22
C PRO A 146 -13.91 1.28 5.59
N LYS A 147 -14.87 0.41 5.95
CA LYS A 147 -15.65 0.54 7.18
C LYS A 147 -14.84 0.22 8.43
N ASN A 148 -13.77 -0.55 8.29
CA ASN A 148 -12.87 -0.92 9.37
C ASN A 148 -11.82 0.16 9.71
N PHE A 149 -11.82 1.29 9.00
CA PHE A 149 -10.94 2.42 9.28
C PHE A 149 -11.71 3.49 10.05
N ASN A 150 -11.05 4.18 10.98
CA ASN A 150 -11.66 5.27 11.74
C ASN A 150 -11.70 6.56 10.91
N ILE A 151 -12.66 6.65 9.99
CA ILE A 151 -12.80 7.75 9.03
C ILE A 151 -14.01 8.61 9.37
N GLN A 152 -13.80 9.94 9.41
CA GLN A 152 -14.85 10.94 9.64
C GLN A 152 -14.86 11.94 8.50
N LYS A 153 -16.03 12.21 7.92
CA LYS A 153 -16.22 13.27 6.92
C LYS A 153 -16.61 14.55 7.67
N THR A 154 -15.93 15.67 7.40
CA THR A 154 -16.21 16.97 8.03
C THR A 154 -16.04 18.12 7.03
N ASN A 155 -16.80 19.19 7.20
CA ASN A 155 -16.64 20.45 6.47
C ASN A 155 -15.88 21.52 7.28
N SER A 156 -15.46 21.19 8.50
CA SER A 156 -14.72 22.05 9.40
C SER A 156 -13.38 21.41 9.76
N MET A 157 -12.36 22.26 9.94
CA MET A 157 -11.00 21.82 10.24
C MET A 157 -10.98 21.07 11.58
N PRO A 158 -10.64 19.77 11.60
CA PRO A 158 -10.57 19.00 12.84
C PRO A 158 -9.36 19.45 13.67
N LYS A 159 -9.41 19.20 14.98
CA LYS A 159 -8.23 19.35 15.85
C LYS A 159 -7.18 18.32 15.46
N LYS A 160 -5.98 18.77 15.13
CA LYS A 160 -4.86 17.91 14.74
C LYS A 160 -4.15 17.39 16.00
N ASP A 161 -4.01 16.08 16.10
CA ASP A 161 -3.13 15.38 17.04
C ASP A 161 -2.19 14.42 16.28
N GLU A 162 -1.26 13.76 16.98
CA GLU A 162 -0.27 12.85 16.38
C GLU A 162 -0.91 11.65 15.66
N ASN A 163 -2.09 11.23 16.11
CA ASN A 163 -2.84 10.11 15.56
C ASN A 163 -3.85 10.52 14.49
N THR A 164 -3.89 11.80 14.13
CA THR A 164 -4.83 12.36 13.18
C THR A 164 -4.16 12.56 11.82
N ARG A 165 -4.87 12.18 10.76
CA ARG A 165 -4.50 12.48 9.37
C ARG A 165 -5.64 13.23 8.70
N ILE A 166 -5.34 14.40 8.15
CA ILE A 166 -6.32 15.27 7.48
C ILE A 166 -6.17 15.13 5.97
N ILE A 167 -7.26 14.74 5.33
CA ILE A 167 -7.35 14.49 3.89
C ILE A 167 -8.27 15.56 3.32
N SER A 168 -7.70 16.55 2.63
CA SER A 168 -8.44 17.69 2.10
C SER A 168 -8.80 17.50 0.63
N PHE A 169 -10.11 17.49 0.36
CA PHE A 169 -10.71 17.74 -0.94
C PHE A 169 -11.19 19.20 -1.09
N SER A 170 -11.03 20.00 -0.03
CA SER A 170 -11.38 21.42 -0.01
C SER A 170 -10.33 22.24 -0.76
N SER A 171 -10.81 23.14 -1.61
CA SER A 171 -9.96 24.06 -2.38
C SER A 171 -9.23 25.07 -1.49
N SER A 172 -9.90 25.52 -0.42
CA SER A 172 -9.45 26.60 0.46
C SER A 172 -8.67 26.12 1.68
N GLN A 173 -8.83 24.85 2.08
CA GLN A 173 -8.24 24.32 3.30
C GLN A 173 -7.10 23.34 3.01
N ASN A 174 -6.04 23.43 3.81
CA ASN A 174 -4.89 22.53 3.71
C ASN A 174 -5.05 21.34 4.67
N GLY A 175 -4.50 20.20 4.26
CA GLY A 175 -4.41 18.99 5.06
C GLY A 175 -3.07 18.30 4.84
N ASP A 176 -2.86 17.14 5.46
CA ASP A 176 -1.67 16.30 5.24
C ASP A 176 -1.64 15.75 3.81
N VAL A 177 -2.84 15.54 3.24
CA VAL A 177 -3.06 15.15 1.85
C VAL A 177 -4.00 16.18 1.22
N LYS A 178 -3.62 16.79 0.11
CA LYS A 178 -4.48 17.76 -0.62
C LYS A 178 -4.74 17.31 -2.05
N PHE A 179 -5.99 17.08 -2.40
CA PHE A 179 -6.39 16.78 -3.77
C PHE A 179 -6.54 18.09 -4.56
N ILE A 180 -6.02 18.09 -5.78
CA ILE A 180 -5.99 19.26 -6.67
C ILE A 180 -6.37 18.85 -8.11
N ASP A 181 -6.64 19.84 -8.95
CA ASP A 181 -6.96 19.66 -10.38
C ASP A 181 -8.15 18.70 -10.62
N GLY A 182 -9.26 18.89 -9.91
CA GLY A 182 -10.42 18.01 -10.04
C GLY A 182 -10.17 16.59 -9.53
N ASN A 183 -9.32 16.44 -8.51
CA ASN A 183 -8.91 15.15 -7.92
C ASN A 183 -8.07 14.26 -8.84
N GLU A 184 -7.48 14.84 -9.89
CA GLU A 184 -6.57 14.13 -10.77
C GLU A 184 -5.16 14.02 -10.23
N ASN A 185 -4.79 14.94 -9.34
CA ASN A 185 -3.50 15.01 -8.70
C ASN A 185 -3.68 15.14 -7.18
N VAL A 186 -2.66 14.70 -6.45
CA VAL A 186 -2.56 14.86 -5.01
C VAL A 186 -1.24 15.54 -4.65
N MET A 187 -1.26 16.37 -3.62
CA MET A 187 -0.09 16.92 -2.97
C MET A 187 0.08 16.27 -1.60
N ILE A 188 1.20 15.59 -1.41
CA ILE A 188 1.57 14.94 -0.14
C ILE A 188 2.98 15.41 0.19
N ASN A 189 3.17 16.04 1.35
CA ASN A 189 4.47 16.62 1.76
C ASN A 189 5.10 17.54 0.70
N GLY A 190 4.27 18.35 0.01
CA GLY A 190 4.71 19.25 -1.05
C GLY A 190 5.01 18.57 -2.40
N ILE A 191 4.93 17.25 -2.49
CA ILE A 191 5.15 16.49 -3.73
C ILE A 191 3.82 16.31 -4.44
N LYS A 192 3.71 16.87 -5.65
CA LYS A 192 2.58 16.63 -6.56
C LYS A 192 2.73 15.25 -7.21
N SER A 193 1.70 14.42 -7.15
CA SER A 193 1.66 13.10 -7.77
C SER A 193 0.31 12.86 -8.45
N PRO A 194 0.26 12.15 -9.57
CA PRO A 194 -0.99 11.84 -10.27
C PRO A 194 -1.78 10.75 -9.54
N ILE A 195 -3.07 10.67 -9.85
CA ILE A 195 -3.97 9.61 -9.41
C ILE A 195 -4.52 8.89 -10.65
N PHE A 196 -4.45 7.55 -10.65
CA PHE A 196 -5.02 6.72 -11.70
C PHE A 196 -6.14 5.83 -11.14
N GLY A 197 -7.30 6.45 -10.95
CA GLY A 197 -8.52 5.79 -10.47
C GLY A 197 -8.65 5.72 -8.95
N MET A 198 -9.81 5.22 -8.50
CA MET A 198 -10.19 5.14 -7.08
C MET A 198 -9.20 4.38 -6.17
N PRO A 199 -8.62 3.23 -6.59
CA PRO A 199 -7.66 2.52 -5.75
C PRO A 199 -6.43 3.37 -5.39
N LEU A 200 -5.88 4.14 -6.34
CA LEU A 200 -4.75 5.01 -6.05
C LEU A 200 -5.15 6.26 -5.28
N LEU A 201 -6.39 6.74 -5.45
CA LEU A 201 -6.95 7.79 -4.60
C LEU A 201 -6.92 7.37 -3.13
N TYR A 202 -7.38 6.16 -2.80
CA TYR A 202 -7.27 5.62 -1.44
C TYR A 202 -5.81 5.44 -1.01
N GLY A 203 -4.93 5.06 -1.95
CA GLY A 203 -3.50 4.93 -1.69
C GLY A 203 -2.90 6.26 -1.21
N ALA A 204 -3.27 7.36 -1.85
CA ALA A 204 -2.86 8.70 -1.48
C ALA A 204 -3.44 9.13 -0.12
N MET A 205 -4.71 8.78 0.15
CA MET A 205 -5.37 9.08 1.43
C MET A 205 -4.65 8.43 2.62
N PHE A 206 -4.27 7.16 2.49
CA PHE A 206 -3.82 6.34 3.62
C PHE A 206 -2.30 6.15 3.72
N SER A 207 -1.52 6.63 2.74
CA SER A 207 -0.06 6.44 2.69
C SER A 207 0.75 7.71 2.84
N GLU A 208 1.86 7.63 3.58
CA GLU A 208 2.90 8.67 3.62
C GLU A 208 3.94 8.51 2.51
N ASN A 209 4.06 7.30 1.96
CA ASN A 209 5.04 6.94 0.93
C ASN A 209 4.41 6.79 -0.47
N TYR A 210 3.30 7.49 -0.73
CA TYR A 210 2.54 7.39 -1.99
C TYR A 210 3.41 7.55 -3.25
N PRO A 211 4.28 8.57 -3.40
CA PRO A 211 5.04 8.74 -4.63
C PRO A 211 5.96 7.56 -4.94
N CYS A 212 6.55 6.96 -3.91
CA CYS A 212 7.42 5.80 -4.09
C CYS A 212 6.62 4.54 -4.46
N MET A 213 5.46 4.34 -3.81
CA MET A 213 4.61 3.20 -4.13
C MET A 213 3.99 3.32 -5.53
N LEU A 214 3.69 4.54 -5.97
CA LEU A 214 3.27 4.83 -7.34
C LEU A 214 4.37 4.47 -8.36
N ASP A 215 5.63 4.83 -8.11
CA ASP A 215 6.76 4.47 -8.99
C ASP A 215 6.89 2.94 -9.13
N LYS A 216 6.77 2.22 -8.02
CA LYS A 216 6.78 0.75 -7.99
C LYS A 216 5.62 0.15 -8.78
N LEU A 217 4.42 0.73 -8.64
CA LEU A 217 3.23 0.32 -9.39
C LEU A 217 3.37 0.56 -10.89
N LEU A 218 3.92 1.72 -11.28
CA LEU A 218 4.16 2.05 -12.69
C LEU A 218 5.20 1.12 -13.33
N LYS A 219 6.24 0.72 -12.58
CA LYS A 219 7.17 -0.34 -13.03
C LYS A 219 6.45 -1.66 -13.26
N ARG A 220 5.58 -2.09 -12.32
CA ARG A 220 4.77 -3.30 -12.51
C ARG A 220 3.83 -3.18 -13.71
N PHE A 221 3.23 -2.01 -13.90
CA PHE A 221 2.34 -1.73 -15.03
C PHE A 221 3.09 -1.88 -16.37
N SER A 222 4.31 -1.32 -16.48
CA SER A 222 5.17 -1.51 -17.65
C SER A 222 5.44 -2.99 -17.95
N MET A 223 5.75 -3.80 -16.93
CA MET A 223 5.92 -5.26 -17.10
C MET A 223 4.64 -5.96 -17.55
N MET A 224 3.49 -5.58 -17.00
CA MET A 224 2.20 -6.16 -17.39
C MET A 224 1.86 -5.82 -18.85
N ILE A 225 2.23 -4.64 -19.34
CA ILE A 225 2.06 -4.28 -20.75
C ILE A 225 2.79 -5.26 -21.68
N ASP A 226 4.02 -5.68 -21.34
CA ASP A 226 4.74 -6.65 -22.16
C ASP A 226 4.03 -8.01 -22.22
N ILE A 227 3.46 -8.47 -21.10
CA ILE A 227 2.65 -9.69 -21.04
C ILE A 227 1.44 -9.57 -21.97
N TYR A 228 0.73 -8.44 -21.92
CA TYR A 228 -0.44 -8.20 -22.76
C TYR A 228 -0.09 -8.02 -24.24
N LYS A 229 1.09 -7.49 -24.57
CA LYS A 229 1.61 -7.49 -25.94
C LYS A 229 1.82 -8.93 -26.45
N GLY A 230 2.43 -9.79 -25.64
CA GLY A 230 2.59 -11.21 -25.98
C GLY A 230 1.24 -11.93 -26.13
N LYS A 231 0.24 -11.60 -25.30
CA LYS A 231 -1.13 -12.12 -25.46
C LYS A 231 -1.76 -11.65 -26.77
N ALA A 232 -1.59 -10.39 -27.14
CA ALA A 232 -2.10 -9.86 -28.41
C ALA A 232 -1.47 -10.58 -29.62
N ASP A 233 -0.16 -10.87 -29.58
CA ASP A 233 0.52 -11.68 -30.59
C ASP A 233 -0.07 -13.08 -30.71
N TYR A 234 -0.29 -13.73 -29.58
CA TYR A 234 -0.90 -15.06 -29.55
C TYR A 234 -2.32 -15.08 -30.12
N LEU A 235 -3.16 -14.09 -29.76
CA LEU A 235 -4.53 -13.98 -30.27
C LEU A 235 -4.56 -13.72 -31.78
N PHE A 236 -3.65 -12.91 -32.30
CA PHE A 236 -3.52 -12.67 -33.74
C PHE A 236 -3.17 -13.96 -34.51
N MET A 237 -2.31 -14.82 -33.96
CA MET A 237 -1.99 -16.11 -34.56
C MET A 237 -3.19 -17.08 -34.59
N LEU A 238 -4.07 -17.01 -33.59
CA LEU A 238 -5.28 -17.85 -33.54
C LEU A 238 -6.38 -17.38 -34.50
N ASN A 239 -6.50 -16.07 -34.72
CA ASN A 239 -7.48 -15.51 -35.62
C ASN A 239 -6.90 -14.31 -36.37
N THR A 240 -6.42 -14.57 -37.59
CA THR A 240 -5.79 -13.55 -38.45
C THR A 240 -6.77 -12.49 -38.97
N ASN A 241 -8.08 -12.71 -38.84
CA ASN A 241 -9.10 -11.73 -39.25
C ASN A 241 -9.26 -10.61 -38.20
N CYS A 242 -8.73 -10.78 -37.00
CA CYS A 242 -8.76 -9.80 -35.93
C CYS A 242 -7.47 -8.97 -35.93
N ASP A 243 -7.57 -7.66 -36.15
CA ASP A 243 -6.40 -6.79 -36.13
C ASP A 243 -6.01 -6.37 -34.70
N TYR A 244 -5.02 -7.07 -34.13
CA TYR A 244 -4.41 -6.71 -32.86
C TYR A 244 -3.20 -5.76 -33.00
N SER A 245 -2.81 -5.38 -34.23
CA SER A 245 -1.62 -4.57 -34.48
C SER A 245 -1.74 -3.16 -33.87
N GLN A 246 -2.92 -2.55 -33.97
CA GLN A 246 -3.19 -1.23 -33.39
C GLN A 246 -3.07 -1.26 -31.87
N ILE A 247 -3.62 -2.28 -31.21
CA ILE A 247 -3.52 -2.46 -29.75
C ILE A 247 -2.06 -2.63 -29.33
N LYS A 248 -1.28 -3.43 -30.06
CA LYS A 248 0.16 -3.58 -29.78
C LYS A 248 0.92 -2.26 -29.90
N PHE A 249 0.58 -1.43 -30.88
CA PHE A 249 1.17 -0.10 -31.04
C PHE A 249 0.80 0.80 -29.86
N THR A 250 -0.49 0.87 -29.50
CA THR A 250 -0.99 1.61 -28.33
C THR A 250 -0.30 1.18 -27.04
N LEU A 251 -0.16 -0.14 -26.82
CA LEU A 251 0.56 -0.70 -25.66
C LEU A 251 2.03 -0.28 -25.63
N SER A 252 2.71 -0.28 -26.79
CA SER A 252 4.12 0.13 -26.87
C SER A 252 4.31 1.61 -26.55
N ASN A 253 3.41 2.46 -27.05
CA ASN A 253 3.41 3.88 -26.71
C ASN A 253 3.08 4.12 -25.24
N LEU A 254 2.05 3.45 -24.71
CA LEU A 254 1.68 3.52 -23.30
C LEU A 254 2.87 3.17 -22.39
N LYS A 255 3.60 2.10 -22.70
CA LYS A 255 4.83 1.72 -21.99
C LYS A 255 5.86 2.85 -21.98
N SER A 256 6.14 3.43 -23.15
CA SER A 256 7.07 4.56 -23.27
C SER A 256 6.62 5.78 -22.44
N LYS A 257 5.31 6.05 -22.36
CA LYS A 257 4.77 7.14 -21.53
C LYS A 257 4.88 6.86 -20.04
N ILE A 258 4.73 5.60 -19.62
CA ILE A 258 4.98 5.18 -18.24
C ILE A 258 6.45 5.37 -17.86
N GLU A 259 7.38 4.91 -18.71
CA GLU A 259 8.82 5.00 -18.47
C GLU A 259 9.33 6.45 -18.42
N SER A 260 8.77 7.32 -19.27
CA SER A 260 9.05 8.75 -19.27
C SER A 260 8.25 9.56 -18.24
N LYS A 261 7.39 8.89 -17.44
CA LYS A 261 6.52 9.51 -16.41
C LYS A 261 5.63 10.64 -16.96
N ASN A 262 5.19 10.55 -18.21
CA ASN A 262 4.25 11.50 -18.80
C ASN A 262 2.80 11.12 -18.46
N TYR A 263 2.35 11.52 -17.28
CA TYR A 263 1.09 11.07 -16.68
C TYR A 263 -0.18 11.43 -17.46
N ASN A 264 -0.20 12.59 -18.12
CA ASN A 264 -1.36 13.00 -18.93
C ASN A 264 -1.53 12.09 -20.14
N GLU A 265 -0.42 11.77 -20.82
CA GLU A 265 -0.44 10.86 -21.95
C GLU A 265 -0.82 9.43 -21.53
N ILE A 266 -0.37 8.96 -20.36
CA ILE A 266 -0.79 7.64 -19.84
C ILE A 266 -2.31 7.52 -19.80
N LYS A 267 -3.02 8.52 -19.26
CA LYS A 267 -4.50 8.50 -19.20
C LYS A 267 -5.13 8.43 -20.60
N ASN A 268 -4.58 9.18 -21.56
CA ASN A 268 -5.09 9.19 -22.93
C ASN A 268 -4.91 7.82 -23.60
N TYR A 269 -3.72 7.23 -23.50
CA TYR A 269 -3.45 5.91 -24.06
C TYR A 269 -4.27 4.79 -23.40
N VAL A 270 -4.57 4.90 -22.10
CA VAL A 270 -5.47 3.95 -21.42
C VAL A 270 -6.88 4.03 -22.00
N LYS A 271 -7.42 5.23 -22.24
CA LYS A 271 -8.74 5.39 -22.89
C LYS A 271 -8.76 4.82 -24.31
N ILE A 272 -7.75 5.13 -25.12
CA ILE A 272 -7.62 4.58 -26.48
C ILE A 272 -7.56 3.05 -26.44
N LEU A 273 -6.83 2.48 -25.47
CA LEU A 273 -6.71 1.04 -25.31
C LEU A 273 -8.04 0.38 -24.89
N ASP A 274 -8.84 1.03 -24.04
CA ASP A 274 -10.19 0.57 -23.69
C ASP A 274 -11.12 0.59 -24.92
N GLU A 275 -11.10 1.68 -25.70
CA GLU A 275 -11.90 1.81 -26.93
C GLU A 275 -11.52 0.73 -27.96
N GLN A 276 -10.22 0.52 -28.19
CA GLN A 276 -9.74 -0.54 -29.08
C GLN A 276 -10.13 -1.93 -28.58
N ASN A 277 -10.04 -2.19 -27.27
CA ASN A 277 -10.45 -3.47 -26.69
C ASN A 277 -11.95 -3.73 -26.87
N ASN A 278 -12.79 -2.71 -26.71
CA ASN A 278 -14.23 -2.79 -26.93
C ASN A 278 -14.59 -2.95 -28.42
N ASN A 279 -13.82 -2.34 -29.33
CA ASN A 279 -14.00 -2.52 -30.76
C ASN A 279 -13.73 -3.96 -31.21
N LEU A 280 -12.84 -4.71 -30.55
CA LEU A 280 -12.68 -6.14 -30.82
C LEU A 280 -13.97 -6.90 -30.55
N LEU A 281 -14.68 -6.58 -29.46
CA LEU A 281 -15.94 -7.23 -29.13
C LEU A 281 -17.02 -6.99 -30.21
N SER A 282 -17.09 -5.79 -30.78
CA SER A 282 -18.10 -5.46 -31.79
C SER A 282 -17.92 -6.21 -33.11
N ILE A 283 -16.70 -6.68 -33.40
CA ILE A 283 -16.38 -7.49 -34.59
C ILE A 283 -16.22 -8.99 -34.27
N ASN A 284 -16.74 -9.45 -33.13
CA ASN A 284 -16.64 -10.84 -32.66
C ASN A 284 -15.20 -11.35 -32.48
N CYS A 285 -14.26 -10.46 -32.16
CA CYS A 285 -12.90 -10.79 -31.78
C CYS A 285 -12.78 -10.91 -30.25
N GLN A 286 -11.89 -11.80 -29.79
CA GLN A 286 -11.63 -11.97 -28.36
C GLN A 286 -10.97 -10.71 -27.79
N PRO A 287 -11.51 -10.09 -26.72
CA PRO A 287 -10.88 -8.93 -26.10
C PRO A 287 -9.56 -9.33 -25.44
N LEU A 288 -8.65 -8.38 -25.36
CA LEU A 288 -7.34 -8.56 -24.76
C LEU A 288 -7.43 -8.74 -23.23
N TYR A 289 -8.38 -8.09 -22.57
CA TYR A 289 -8.66 -8.21 -21.13
C TYR A 289 -10.15 -8.04 -20.84
#